data_AF-A0A285UAK9-F1
#
_entry.id   AF-A0A285UAK9-F1
#
_cell.length_a   1.000
_cell.length_b   1.000
_cell.length_c   1.000
_cell.angle_alpha   90.00
_cell.angle_beta   90.00
_cell.angle_gamma   90.00
#
_symmetry.space_group_name_H-M   'P 1'
#
loop_
_entity.id
_entity.type
_entity.pdbx_description
1 polymer ?
#
loop_
_entity_poly.entity_id
_entity_poly.type
_entity_poly.pdbx_seq_one_letter_code
_entity_poly.pdbx_strand_id
1 'polypeptide(L)'
;MKTTVQALQRRLIALAFPLPKFGADGDPGAETIAAMDKALDELVLLRGSAAPAPAVTPAPAALPVIPADWMPAARMQRVIVHWTAGTYTASENDRAHYHVLIDGSGKPVRGIPSIKLNEVAKAGNGYASHTLGCNSGSIGVSMCCMGGAMESPFSAGKYPMTREQWDAMTSAVADLCRRYAIPVTDKTVLSHAEVQNNLGIAQRGKWDFTRLAFDPATVGAKACGDKMRAEVGAKLS
;
A
#
# COMPACT_ATOMS: atom_id res chain seq x y z
N MET A 1 -2.58 21.85 -11.21
CA MET A 1 -1.41 21.98 -12.11
C MET A 1 -0.31 21.07 -11.59
N LYS A 2 0.33 20.25 -12.43
CA LYS A 2 1.54 19.51 -12.02
C LYS A 2 2.66 20.52 -11.83
N THR A 3 3.08 20.77 -10.60
CA THR A 3 4.24 21.62 -10.32
C THR A 3 5.49 20.86 -10.76
N THR A 4 6.22 21.41 -11.73
CA THR A 4 7.55 20.92 -12.13
C THR A 4 8.63 21.70 -11.38
N VAL A 5 9.86 21.16 -11.30
CA VAL A 5 11.02 21.90 -10.74
C VAL A 5 11.19 23.24 -11.44
N GLN A 6 11.04 23.26 -12.76
CA GLN A 6 11.09 24.48 -13.55
C GLN A 6 10.01 25.51 -13.16
N ALA A 7 8.79 25.07 -12.83
CA ALA A 7 7.74 25.96 -12.36
C ALA A 7 8.06 26.56 -10.98
N LEU A 8 8.68 25.77 -10.10
CA LEU A 8 9.18 26.25 -8.81
C LEU A 8 10.29 27.29 -8.96
N GLN A 9 11.29 27.01 -9.80
CA GLN A 9 12.39 27.96 -10.08
C GLN A 9 11.87 29.29 -10.64
N ARG A 10 10.92 29.25 -11.58
CA ARG A 10 10.28 30.48 -12.09
C ARG A 10 9.58 31.27 -10.98
N ARG A 11 8.94 30.57 -10.03
CA ARG A 11 8.28 31.19 -8.89
C ARG A 11 9.29 31.80 -7.92
N LEU A 12 10.42 31.14 -7.65
CA LEU A 12 11.51 31.68 -6.83
C LEU A 12 12.06 32.98 -7.44
N ILE A 13 12.35 32.97 -8.75
CA ILE A 13 12.81 34.17 -9.48
C ILE A 13 11.78 35.30 -9.39
N ALA A 14 10.49 34.99 -9.59
CA ALA A 14 9.41 35.97 -9.52
C ALA A 14 9.24 36.59 -8.12
N LEU A 15 9.63 35.85 -7.08
CA LEU A 15 9.65 36.31 -5.69
C LEU A 15 11.01 36.90 -5.28
N ALA A 16 11.86 37.26 -6.26
CA ALA A 16 13.17 37.86 -6.06
C ALA A 16 14.22 36.98 -5.35
N PHE A 17 14.07 35.64 -5.41
CA PHE A 17 15.12 34.68 -5.06
C PHE A 17 15.87 34.27 -6.33
N PRO A 18 17.03 34.86 -6.64
CA PRO A 18 17.67 34.69 -7.93
C PRO A 18 18.33 33.33 -8.06
N LEU A 19 18.30 32.79 -9.29
CA LEU A 19 19.09 31.65 -9.73
C LEU A 19 20.07 32.15 -10.82
N PRO A 20 21.14 32.87 -10.45
CA PRO A 20 22.01 33.59 -11.39
C PRO A 20 22.76 32.73 -12.42
N LYS A 21 23.06 31.46 -12.13
CA LYS A 21 23.91 30.62 -12.99
C LYS A 21 23.11 29.85 -14.02
N PHE A 22 22.04 29.18 -13.61
CA PHE A 22 21.29 28.27 -14.49
C PHE A 22 19.84 28.68 -14.70
N GLY A 23 19.30 29.57 -13.85
CA GLY A 23 17.91 30.01 -13.96
C GLY A 23 16.91 28.87 -13.75
N ALA A 24 15.80 28.91 -14.48
CA ALA A 24 14.76 27.87 -14.42
C ALA A 24 15.03 26.74 -15.43
N ASP A 25 16.07 25.96 -15.18
CA ASP A 25 16.54 24.86 -16.05
C ASP A 25 15.81 23.51 -15.82
N GLY A 26 15.05 23.39 -14.74
CA GLY A 26 14.35 22.16 -14.34
C GLY A 26 15.20 21.19 -13.50
N ASP A 27 16.45 21.53 -13.18
CA ASP A 27 17.35 20.75 -12.32
C ASP A 27 17.32 21.31 -10.88
N PRO A 28 17.04 20.48 -9.85
CA PRO A 28 16.99 20.93 -8.45
C PRO A 28 18.38 21.17 -7.83
N GLY A 29 19.42 21.47 -8.62
CA GLY A 29 20.79 21.68 -8.16
C GLY A 29 20.98 22.73 -7.07
N ALA A 30 22.23 22.90 -6.64
CA ALA A 30 22.60 23.68 -5.44
C ALA A 30 22.04 25.11 -5.41
N GLU A 31 21.89 25.76 -6.56
CA GLU A 31 21.33 27.10 -6.68
C GLU A 31 19.83 27.14 -6.37
N THR A 32 19.07 26.16 -6.85
CA THR A 32 17.64 26.01 -6.53
C THR A 32 17.46 25.79 -5.03
N ILE A 33 18.29 24.93 -4.43
CA ILE A 33 18.27 24.65 -2.99
C ILE A 33 18.56 25.93 -2.19
N ALA A 34 19.63 26.65 -2.52
CA ALA A 34 19.99 27.89 -1.83
C ALA A 34 18.91 28.98 -1.94
N ALA A 35 18.22 29.08 -3.08
CA ALA A 35 17.11 30.00 -3.27
C ALA A 35 15.88 29.61 -2.43
N MET A 36 15.61 28.31 -2.29
CA MET A 36 14.54 27.80 -1.41
C MET A 36 14.83 28.05 0.06
N ASP A 37 16.07 27.81 0.50
CA ASP A 37 16.48 28.05 1.90
C ASP A 37 16.29 29.53 2.28
N LYS A 38 16.73 30.45 1.42
CA LYS A 38 16.49 31.89 1.62
C LYS A 38 15.01 32.24 1.71
N ALA A 39 14.18 31.63 0.88
CA ALA A 39 12.73 31.85 0.92
C ALA A 39 12.09 31.30 2.21
N LEU A 40 12.61 30.20 2.73
CA LEU A 40 12.18 29.63 4.01
C LEU A 40 12.65 30.49 5.18
N ASP A 41 13.88 31.01 5.16
CA ASP A 41 14.41 31.93 6.17
C ASP A 41 13.57 33.21 6.26
N GLU A 42 13.22 33.80 5.11
CA GLU A 42 12.34 34.97 5.07
C GLU A 42 10.95 34.65 5.64
N LEU A 43 10.41 33.47 5.36
CA LEU A 43 9.14 33.00 5.91
C LEU A 43 9.20 32.79 7.44
N VAL A 44 10.32 32.33 7.98
CA VAL A 44 10.54 32.21 9.44
C VAL A 44 10.54 33.59 10.10
N LEU A 45 11.19 34.57 9.49
CA LEU A 45 11.17 35.96 9.97
C LEU A 45 9.74 36.53 9.96
N LEU A 46 9.01 36.36 8.86
CA LEU A 46 7.62 36.84 8.71
C LEU A 46 6.65 36.18 9.68
N ARG A 47 6.90 34.93 10.08
CA ARG A 47 6.09 34.19 11.08
C ARG A 47 6.47 34.50 12.52
N GLY A 48 7.32 35.50 12.76
CA GLY A 48 7.65 35.97 14.10
C GLY A 48 8.62 35.06 14.85
N SER A 49 9.53 34.37 14.14
CA SER A 49 10.53 33.46 14.74
C SER A 49 9.93 32.36 15.62
N ALA A 50 8.66 31.98 15.39
CA ALA A 50 8.10 30.78 15.99
C ALA A 50 9.03 29.62 15.63
N ALA A 51 9.60 28.98 16.66
CA ALA A 51 10.46 27.83 16.46
C ALA A 51 9.77 26.88 15.46
N PRO A 52 10.48 26.38 14.44
CA PRO A 52 9.89 25.37 13.57
C PRO A 52 9.29 24.30 14.47
N ALA A 53 8.05 23.90 14.20
CA ALA A 53 7.50 22.71 14.82
C ALA A 53 8.59 21.64 14.73
N PRO A 54 8.94 20.96 15.85
CA PRO A 54 10.06 20.03 15.86
C PRO A 54 9.93 19.18 14.60
N ALA A 55 11.00 19.14 13.78
CA ALA A 55 11.05 18.30 12.61
C ALA A 55 10.41 16.99 13.01
N VAL A 56 9.33 16.59 12.32
CA VAL A 56 8.59 15.37 12.66
C VAL A 56 9.66 14.30 12.75
N THR A 57 10.05 13.94 13.97
CA THR A 57 10.91 12.80 14.22
C THR A 57 10.27 11.70 13.41
N PRO A 58 11.00 11.00 12.51
CA PRO A 58 10.41 9.89 11.78
C PRO A 58 9.66 9.07 12.83
N ALA A 59 8.35 8.96 12.64
CA ALA A 59 7.50 8.36 13.64
C ALA A 59 8.20 7.05 14.05
N PRO A 60 8.39 6.78 15.35
CA PRO A 60 9.02 5.53 15.76
C PRO A 60 8.33 4.42 14.98
N ALA A 61 9.13 3.60 14.27
CA ALA A 61 8.62 2.60 13.34
C ALA A 61 7.42 1.92 14.00
N ALA A 62 6.22 2.16 13.42
CA ALA A 62 4.98 1.75 14.05
C ALA A 62 5.11 0.27 14.43
N LEU A 63 4.70 -0.08 15.65
CA LEU A 63 4.77 -1.47 16.10
C LEU A 63 4.13 -2.37 15.03
N PRO A 64 4.72 -3.55 14.76
CA PRO A 64 4.19 -4.45 13.75
C PRO A 64 2.73 -4.77 14.07
N VAL A 65 1.88 -4.63 13.05
CA VAL A 65 0.45 -4.94 13.11
C VAL A 65 0.27 -6.46 13.19
N ILE A 66 1.13 -7.24 12.53
CA ILE A 66 1.07 -8.70 12.60
C ILE A 66 1.94 -9.21 13.76
N PRO A 67 1.36 -9.97 14.72
CA PRO A 67 2.13 -10.65 15.74
C PRO A 67 3.22 -11.58 15.16
N ALA A 68 4.42 -11.57 15.75
CA ALA A 68 5.56 -12.33 15.23
C ALA A 68 5.32 -13.85 15.17
N ASP A 69 4.51 -14.40 16.08
CA ASP A 69 4.13 -15.82 16.13
C ASP A 69 3.19 -16.24 14.98
N TRP A 70 2.62 -15.27 14.24
CA TRP A 70 1.85 -15.53 13.02
C TRP A 70 2.76 -15.65 11.80
N MET A 71 4.04 -15.25 11.92
CA MET A 71 5.01 -15.19 10.82
C MET A 71 6.18 -16.17 11.03
N PRO A 72 5.92 -17.50 10.94
CA PRO A 72 6.96 -18.51 11.11
C PRO A 72 8.04 -18.38 10.04
N ALA A 73 9.21 -18.97 10.31
CA ALA A 73 10.26 -19.11 9.31
C ALA A 73 9.75 -19.92 8.11
N ALA A 74 9.76 -19.29 6.93
CA ALA A 74 9.34 -19.84 5.66
C ALA A 74 9.97 -18.99 4.53
N ARG A 75 10.13 -19.59 3.35
CA ARG A 75 10.53 -18.90 2.12
C ARG A 75 9.29 -18.51 1.33
N MET A 76 8.97 -17.21 1.31
CA MET A 76 7.83 -16.65 0.58
C MET A 76 8.32 -15.76 -0.56
N GLN A 77 7.59 -15.74 -1.67
CA GLN A 77 7.90 -14.95 -2.87
C GLN A 77 7.04 -13.69 -2.99
N ARG A 78 5.79 -13.74 -2.51
CA ARG A 78 4.82 -12.68 -2.76
C ARG A 78 3.73 -12.59 -1.70
N VAL A 79 3.10 -11.42 -1.64
CA VAL A 79 1.85 -11.17 -0.91
C VAL A 79 0.76 -10.84 -1.94
N ILE A 80 -0.35 -11.57 -1.89
CA ILE A 80 -1.52 -11.33 -2.75
C ILE A 80 -2.65 -10.82 -1.88
N VAL A 81 -3.14 -9.62 -2.19
CA VAL A 81 -4.17 -8.94 -1.40
C VAL A 81 -5.55 -9.13 -2.03
N HIS A 82 -6.55 -9.34 -1.18
CA HIS A 82 -7.93 -9.64 -1.55
C HIS A 82 -8.92 -8.83 -0.71
N TRP A 83 -10.19 -8.88 -1.10
CA TRP A 83 -11.32 -8.73 -0.17
C TRP A 83 -12.07 -10.04 0.03
N THR A 84 -12.82 -10.14 1.12
CA THR A 84 -13.60 -11.36 1.40
C THR A 84 -14.88 -11.48 0.56
N ALA A 85 -15.36 -10.39 -0.07
CA ALA A 85 -16.74 -10.32 -0.57
C ALA A 85 -17.80 -10.46 0.55
N GLY A 86 -17.41 -10.25 1.79
CA GLY A 86 -18.19 -10.58 2.96
C GLY A 86 -18.57 -9.36 3.78
N THR A 87 -18.80 -9.62 5.07
CA THR A 87 -19.09 -8.60 6.07
C THR A 87 -17.78 -8.00 6.61
N TYR A 88 -17.89 -7.08 7.57
CA TYR A 88 -16.74 -6.55 8.30
C TYR A 88 -16.08 -7.53 9.27
N THR A 89 -16.62 -8.74 9.44
CA THR A 89 -16.09 -9.74 10.35
C THR A 89 -15.62 -10.95 9.55
N ALA A 90 -14.43 -11.47 9.90
CA ALA A 90 -13.90 -12.67 9.28
C ALA A 90 -14.79 -13.88 9.60
N SER A 91 -15.36 -14.52 8.56
CA SER A 91 -16.06 -15.80 8.72
C SER A 91 -15.08 -16.96 8.85
N GLU A 92 -15.55 -18.13 9.27
CA GLU A 92 -14.75 -19.36 9.25
C GLU A 92 -14.25 -19.68 7.84
N ASN A 93 -15.09 -19.46 6.82
CA ASN A 93 -14.71 -19.65 5.43
C ASN A 93 -13.56 -18.70 5.04
N ASP A 94 -13.62 -17.41 5.40
CA ASP A 94 -12.54 -16.47 5.10
C ASP A 94 -11.23 -16.89 5.78
N ARG A 95 -11.33 -17.27 7.07
CA ARG A 95 -10.18 -17.72 7.85
C ARG A 95 -9.57 -19.02 7.33
N ALA A 96 -10.33 -19.87 6.65
CA ALA A 96 -9.81 -21.09 6.03
C ALA A 96 -8.98 -20.81 4.76
N HIS A 97 -9.16 -19.66 4.11
CA HIS A 97 -8.57 -19.38 2.79
C HIS A 97 -7.49 -18.30 2.78
N TYR A 98 -7.41 -17.44 3.81
CA TYR A 98 -6.39 -16.39 3.91
C TYR A 98 -5.51 -16.56 5.15
N HIS A 99 -4.29 -16.02 5.14
CA HIS A 99 -3.37 -16.12 6.28
C HIS A 99 -3.59 -15.00 7.30
N VAL A 100 -3.89 -13.79 6.81
CA VAL A 100 -4.16 -12.60 7.62
C VAL A 100 -5.40 -11.94 7.05
N LEU A 101 -6.34 -11.60 7.92
CA LEU A 101 -7.53 -10.84 7.56
C LEU A 101 -7.58 -9.54 8.35
N ILE A 102 -8.10 -8.48 7.75
CA ILE A 102 -8.30 -7.20 8.41
C ILE A 102 -9.81 -6.97 8.55
N ASP A 103 -10.31 -6.98 9.78
CA ASP A 103 -11.73 -6.72 10.06
C ASP A 103 -12.10 -5.25 9.78
N GLY A 104 -13.39 -4.89 9.82
CA GLY A 104 -13.86 -3.53 9.52
C GLY A 104 -13.31 -2.44 10.44
N SER A 105 -12.76 -2.79 11.59
CA SER A 105 -12.11 -1.85 12.52
C SER A 105 -10.62 -1.66 12.24
N GLY A 106 -10.07 -2.37 11.24
CA GLY A 106 -8.63 -2.39 10.95
C GLY A 106 -7.85 -3.38 11.80
N LYS A 107 -8.52 -4.24 12.59
CA LYS A 107 -7.82 -5.21 13.45
C LYS A 107 -7.43 -6.46 12.65
N PRO A 108 -6.18 -6.95 12.80
CA PRO A 108 -5.77 -8.20 12.19
C PRO A 108 -6.43 -9.41 12.87
N VAL A 109 -6.90 -10.35 12.06
CA VAL A 109 -7.47 -11.64 12.44
C VAL A 109 -6.64 -12.74 11.78
N ARG A 110 -6.23 -13.74 12.57
CA ARG A 110 -5.42 -14.84 12.06
C ARG A 110 -6.26 -15.81 11.23
N GLY A 111 -5.75 -16.12 10.06
CA GLY A 111 -6.15 -17.28 9.27
C GLY A 111 -5.87 -18.60 9.99
N ILE A 112 -6.56 -19.65 9.56
CA ILE A 112 -6.35 -21.01 10.09
C ILE A 112 -5.07 -21.61 9.50
N PRO A 113 -4.81 -21.58 8.18
CA PRO A 113 -3.56 -22.09 7.63
C PRO A 113 -2.36 -21.24 8.05
N SER A 114 -1.28 -21.91 8.43
CA SER A 114 0.01 -21.24 8.66
C SER A 114 0.60 -20.76 7.34
N ILE A 115 1.23 -19.58 7.33
CA ILE A 115 1.98 -19.05 6.18
C ILE A 115 2.98 -20.08 5.63
N LYS A 116 3.60 -20.86 6.51
CA LYS A 116 4.57 -21.90 6.13
C LYS A 116 4.00 -22.97 5.19
N LEU A 117 2.68 -23.23 5.25
CA LEU A 117 2.04 -24.22 4.37
C LEU A 117 2.00 -23.76 2.91
N ASN A 118 2.18 -22.48 2.63
CA ASN A 118 2.24 -21.95 1.27
C ASN A 118 3.69 -21.73 0.78
N GLU A 119 4.72 -22.31 1.40
CA GLU A 119 6.12 -22.11 1.01
C GLU A 119 6.43 -22.52 -0.45
N VAL A 120 7.39 -21.82 -1.08
CA VAL A 120 7.77 -21.92 -2.51
C VAL A 120 7.99 -23.35 -3.02
N ALA A 121 8.54 -24.26 -2.20
CA ALA A 121 8.92 -25.59 -2.67
C ALA A 121 7.69 -26.40 -3.15
N LYS A 122 6.58 -26.32 -2.40
CA LYS A 122 5.26 -26.86 -2.73
C LYS A 122 4.31 -26.50 -1.59
N ALA A 123 3.10 -26.06 -1.91
CA ALA A 123 2.07 -25.89 -0.89
C ALA A 123 1.76 -27.24 -0.20
N GLY A 124 1.76 -27.26 1.13
CA GLY A 124 1.52 -28.43 1.96
C GLY A 124 0.05 -28.82 2.05
N ASN A 125 -0.28 -29.90 2.75
CA ASN A 125 -1.68 -30.24 3.03
C ASN A 125 -2.31 -29.17 3.94
N GLY A 126 -3.55 -28.74 3.65
CA GLY A 126 -4.25 -27.71 4.42
C GLY A 126 -3.73 -26.29 4.21
N TYR A 127 -3.02 -26.02 3.12
CA TYR A 127 -2.55 -24.68 2.74
C TYR A 127 -3.72 -23.73 2.44
N ALA A 128 -3.45 -22.42 2.49
CA ALA A 128 -4.43 -21.39 2.16
C ALA A 128 -4.62 -21.28 0.63
N SER A 129 -5.83 -21.61 0.14
CA SER A 129 -6.16 -21.59 -1.29
C SER A 129 -6.88 -20.31 -1.71
N HIS A 130 -6.12 -19.22 -1.84
CA HIS A 130 -6.67 -17.89 -2.12
C HIS A 130 -6.51 -17.42 -3.58
N THR A 131 -5.63 -18.02 -4.37
CA THR A 131 -5.37 -17.59 -5.75
C THR A 131 -5.12 -18.77 -6.67
N LEU A 132 -5.97 -18.91 -7.70
CA LEU A 132 -5.90 -20.04 -8.63
C LEU A 132 -4.53 -20.08 -9.31
N GLY A 133 -3.84 -21.22 -9.21
CA GLY A 133 -2.51 -21.41 -9.81
C GLY A 133 -1.39 -20.55 -9.23
N CYS A 134 -1.61 -19.83 -8.12
CA CYS A 134 -0.63 -18.91 -7.54
C CYS A 134 -0.56 -18.97 -6.01
N ASN A 135 -0.86 -20.12 -5.38
CA ASN A 135 -0.82 -20.26 -3.91
C ASN A 135 0.60 -20.53 -3.37
N SER A 136 1.38 -21.38 -4.04
CA SER A 136 2.76 -21.67 -3.65
C SER A 136 3.64 -20.41 -3.74
N GLY A 137 4.40 -20.15 -2.68
CA GLY A 137 5.19 -18.95 -2.48
C GLY A 137 4.38 -17.69 -2.17
N SER A 138 3.06 -17.78 -1.96
CA SER A 138 2.19 -16.60 -1.82
C SER A 138 1.51 -16.52 -0.46
N ILE A 139 1.51 -15.33 0.13
CA ILE A 139 0.77 -15.02 1.36
C ILE A 139 -0.52 -14.29 0.98
N GLY A 140 -1.68 -14.91 1.20
CA GLY A 140 -2.98 -14.25 1.11
C GLY A 140 -3.27 -13.34 2.30
N VAL A 141 -3.47 -12.04 2.04
CA VAL A 141 -3.99 -11.04 2.99
C VAL A 141 -5.36 -10.57 2.48
N SER A 142 -6.38 -10.50 3.33
CA SER A 142 -7.73 -10.10 2.90
C SER A 142 -8.37 -9.05 3.79
N MET A 143 -9.09 -8.08 3.22
CA MET A 143 -9.93 -7.16 3.99
C MET A 143 -11.37 -7.70 4.05
N CYS A 144 -11.92 -7.81 5.26
CA CYS A 144 -13.29 -8.26 5.49
C CYS A 144 -14.26 -7.16 5.04
N CYS A 145 -14.71 -7.19 3.78
CA CYS A 145 -15.54 -6.13 3.20
C CYS A 145 -16.18 -6.55 1.87
N MET A 146 -16.92 -5.62 1.30
CA MET A 146 -17.44 -5.60 -0.06
C MET A 146 -18.50 -6.68 -0.34
N GLY A 147 -19.26 -7.03 0.70
CA GLY A 147 -20.44 -7.88 0.61
C GLY A 147 -21.54 -7.24 -0.22
N GLY A 148 -21.86 -7.87 -1.35
CA GLY A 148 -22.83 -7.38 -2.33
C GLY A 148 -22.30 -6.29 -3.27
N ALA A 149 -20.98 -6.11 -3.37
CA ALA A 149 -20.40 -5.14 -4.28
C ALA A 149 -20.58 -5.53 -5.76
N MET A 150 -20.73 -4.52 -6.62
CA MET A 150 -20.84 -4.65 -8.08
C MET A 150 -19.77 -3.78 -8.75
N GLU A 151 -19.14 -4.30 -9.82
CA GLU A 151 -18.03 -3.60 -10.49
C GLU A 151 -18.54 -2.45 -11.37
N SER A 152 -19.62 -2.72 -12.11
CA SER A 152 -20.19 -1.80 -13.09
C SER A 152 -21.71 -2.00 -13.23
N PRO A 153 -22.53 -0.95 -13.03
CA PRO A 153 -22.16 0.31 -12.39
C PRO A 153 -21.63 0.04 -10.97
N PHE A 154 -20.60 0.78 -10.56
CA PHE A 154 -19.96 0.49 -9.29
C PHE A 154 -20.91 0.71 -8.12
N SER A 155 -21.00 -0.31 -7.26
CA SER A 155 -21.62 -0.24 -5.96
C SER A 155 -20.71 -0.92 -4.96
N ALA A 156 -20.44 -0.25 -3.84
CA ALA A 156 -19.61 -0.83 -2.78
C ALA A 156 -20.34 -1.90 -1.94
N GLY A 157 -21.62 -2.14 -2.22
CA GLY A 157 -22.43 -3.10 -1.48
C GLY A 157 -22.76 -2.63 -0.07
N LYS A 158 -23.05 -3.58 0.82
CA LYS A 158 -23.48 -3.33 2.21
C LYS A 158 -22.31 -3.08 3.18
N TYR A 159 -21.10 -3.44 2.77
CA TYR A 159 -19.90 -3.41 3.62
C TYR A 159 -18.75 -2.72 2.87
N PRO A 160 -18.88 -1.44 2.47
CA PRO A 160 -17.84 -0.75 1.72
C PRO A 160 -16.46 -0.84 2.39
N MET A 161 -15.40 -1.10 1.62
CA MET A 161 -14.03 -1.05 2.16
C MET A 161 -13.74 0.30 2.83
N THR A 162 -13.31 0.27 4.09
CA THR A 162 -13.01 1.48 4.85
C THR A 162 -11.57 1.93 4.66
N ARG A 163 -11.28 3.19 5.01
CA ARG A 163 -9.92 3.72 4.98
C ARG A 163 -9.03 3.04 6.03
N GLU A 164 -9.61 2.72 7.18
CA GLU A 164 -8.95 2.05 8.31
C GLU A 164 -8.51 0.63 7.91
N GLN A 165 -9.36 -0.11 7.19
CA GLN A 165 -9.01 -1.42 6.64
C GLN A 165 -7.83 -1.36 5.70
N TRP A 166 -7.83 -0.38 4.80
CA TRP A 166 -6.76 -0.17 3.82
C TRP A 166 -5.43 0.18 4.49
N ASP A 167 -5.45 1.10 5.46
CA ASP A 167 -4.25 1.52 6.18
C ASP A 167 -3.67 0.36 7.02
N ALA A 168 -4.52 -0.42 7.69
CA ALA A 168 -4.10 -1.60 8.43
C ALA A 168 -3.57 -2.71 7.49
N MET A 169 -4.21 -2.91 6.34
CA MET A 169 -3.77 -3.88 5.33
C MET A 169 -2.38 -3.52 4.80
N THR A 170 -2.16 -2.25 4.41
CA THR A 170 -0.85 -1.83 3.89
C THR A 170 0.26 -1.91 4.94
N SER A 171 -0.05 -1.67 6.22
CA SER A 171 0.88 -1.94 7.33
C SER A 171 1.18 -3.43 7.51
N ALA A 172 0.15 -4.28 7.48
CA ALA A 172 0.31 -5.74 7.57
C ALA A 172 1.16 -6.30 6.41
N VAL A 173 0.95 -5.80 5.19
CA VAL A 173 1.77 -6.17 4.03
C VAL A 173 3.22 -5.71 4.19
N ALA A 174 3.46 -4.52 4.76
CA ALA A 174 4.82 -4.05 5.05
C ALA A 174 5.54 -4.95 6.08
N ASP A 175 4.84 -5.40 7.13
CA ASP A 175 5.39 -6.36 8.09
C ASP A 175 5.81 -7.66 7.42
N LEU A 176 4.97 -8.22 6.54
CA LEU A 176 5.28 -9.42 5.78
C LEU A 176 6.47 -9.20 4.83
N CYS A 177 6.52 -8.07 4.14
CA CYS A 177 7.62 -7.74 3.23
C CYS A 177 8.94 -7.67 3.98
N ARG A 178 8.98 -6.99 5.14
CA ARG A 178 10.14 -6.91 6.02
C ARG A 178 10.55 -8.29 6.55
N ARG A 179 9.59 -9.06 7.03
CA ARG A 179 9.83 -10.37 7.66
C ARG A 179 10.35 -11.44 6.70
N TYR A 180 9.88 -11.43 5.46
CA TYR A 180 10.18 -12.44 4.44
C TYR A 180 11.10 -11.93 3.33
N ALA A 181 11.62 -10.70 3.45
CA ALA A 181 12.44 -10.03 2.44
C ALA A 181 11.78 -10.01 1.05
N ILE A 182 10.46 -9.76 1.00
CA ILE A 182 9.71 -9.68 -0.25
C ILE A 182 9.87 -8.25 -0.78
N PRO A 183 10.45 -8.04 -1.98
CA PRO A 183 10.55 -6.71 -2.57
C PRO A 183 9.15 -6.20 -2.94
N VAL A 184 8.93 -4.89 -2.89
CA VAL A 184 7.64 -4.29 -3.28
C VAL A 184 7.65 -4.02 -4.79
N THR A 185 7.06 -4.92 -5.57
CA THR A 185 6.90 -4.81 -7.03
C THR A 185 5.51 -5.24 -7.45
N ASP A 186 5.13 -4.94 -8.69
CA ASP A 186 3.86 -5.38 -9.30
C ASP A 186 3.72 -6.91 -9.46
N LYS A 187 4.81 -7.67 -9.26
CA LYS A 187 4.82 -9.15 -9.32
C LYS A 187 4.91 -9.83 -7.94
N THR A 188 5.20 -9.07 -6.90
CA THR A 188 5.49 -9.60 -5.55
C THR A 188 4.57 -9.02 -4.48
N VAL A 189 4.00 -7.84 -4.71
CA VAL A 189 2.96 -7.23 -3.87
C VAL A 189 1.85 -6.72 -4.79
N LEU A 190 0.82 -7.53 -4.94
CA LEU A 190 -0.24 -7.34 -5.92
C LEU A 190 -1.60 -7.72 -5.37
N SER A 191 -2.65 -7.11 -5.90
CA SER A 191 -4.02 -7.58 -5.66
C SER A 191 -4.33 -8.81 -6.51
N HIS A 192 -5.35 -9.58 -6.15
CA HIS A 192 -5.84 -10.68 -7.00
C HIS A 192 -6.19 -10.18 -8.42
N ALA A 193 -6.81 -9.00 -8.54
CA ALA A 193 -7.17 -8.39 -9.82
C ALA A 193 -5.98 -8.16 -10.77
N GLU A 194 -4.75 -8.09 -10.24
CA GLU A 194 -3.53 -7.91 -11.02
C GLU A 194 -2.89 -9.23 -11.45
N VAL A 195 -3.23 -10.37 -10.84
CA VAL A 195 -2.52 -11.66 -11.01
C VAL A 195 -2.47 -12.08 -12.48
N GLN A 196 -3.59 -12.03 -13.19
CA GLN A 196 -3.63 -12.46 -14.59
C GLN A 196 -2.74 -11.58 -15.49
N ASN A 197 -2.80 -10.26 -15.32
CA ASN A 197 -2.07 -9.33 -16.17
C ASN A 197 -0.57 -9.28 -15.81
N ASN A 198 -0.23 -9.28 -14.53
CA ASN A 198 1.15 -9.09 -14.07
C ASN A 198 1.96 -10.39 -14.07
N LEU A 199 1.29 -11.54 -13.86
CA LEU A 199 1.95 -12.85 -13.75
C LEU A 199 1.62 -13.80 -14.92
N GLY A 200 0.65 -13.48 -15.78
CA GLY A 200 0.25 -14.36 -16.88
C GLY A 200 -0.51 -15.62 -16.43
N ILE A 201 -1.00 -15.65 -15.19
CA ILE A 201 -1.73 -16.81 -14.63
C ILE A 201 -3.22 -16.56 -14.76
N ALA A 202 -3.88 -17.26 -15.69
CA ALA A 202 -5.31 -17.14 -15.92
C ALA A 202 -6.13 -17.35 -14.63
N GLN A 203 -6.93 -16.35 -14.25
CA GLN A 203 -7.81 -16.41 -13.09
C GLN A 203 -9.25 -16.69 -13.54
N ARG A 204 -10.03 -17.33 -12.66
CA ARG A 204 -11.46 -17.60 -12.86
C ARG A 204 -12.22 -17.04 -11.66
N GLY A 205 -13.07 -16.06 -11.87
CA GLY A 205 -13.99 -15.59 -10.83
C GLY A 205 -14.01 -14.08 -10.60
N LYS A 206 -14.21 -13.73 -9.32
CA LYS A 206 -14.59 -12.40 -8.83
C LYS A 206 -13.55 -11.34 -9.19
N TRP A 207 -14.03 -10.18 -9.67
CA TRP A 207 -13.23 -8.97 -9.70
C TRP A 207 -12.78 -8.62 -8.26
N ASP A 208 -11.50 -8.32 -8.10
CA ASP A 208 -10.94 -7.86 -6.83
C ASP A 208 -10.72 -6.34 -6.88
N PHE A 209 -9.70 -5.78 -6.22
CA PHE A 209 -9.42 -4.33 -6.15
C PHE A 209 -9.29 -3.60 -7.51
N THR A 210 -10.37 -3.42 -8.24
CA THR A 210 -10.46 -2.51 -9.38
C THR A 210 -11.15 -1.20 -8.99
N ARG A 211 -11.68 -1.12 -7.76
CA ARG A 211 -12.33 0.06 -7.16
C ARG A 211 -12.04 0.12 -5.67
N LEU A 212 -11.81 1.32 -5.13
CA LEU A 212 -11.67 1.57 -3.69
C LEU A 212 -12.88 2.37 -3.19
N ALA A 213 -13.64 1.84 -2.25
CA ALA A 213 -14.87 2.50 -1.80
C ALA A 213 -14.58 3.84 -1.07
N PHE A 214 -13.50 3.90 -0.29
CA PHE A 214 -13.04 5.11 0.39
C PHE A 214 -12.33 6.12 -0.54
N ASP A 215 -11.93 5.69 -1.74
CA ASP A 215 -11.25 6.52 -2.74
C ASP A 215 -11.81 6.25 -4.14
N PRO A 216 -13.00 6.78 -4.46
CA PRO A 216 -13.70 6.50 -5.72
C PRO A 216 -12.96 6.98 -6.97
N ALA A 217 -11.97 7.86 -6.83
CA ALA A 217 -11.16 8.38 -7.94
C ALA A 217 -10.12 7.35 -8.42
N THR A 218 -9.73 6.39 -7.58
CA THR A 218 -8.80 5.33 -7.93
C THR A 218 -9.56 4.17 -8.60
N VAL A 219 -9.37 4.03 -9.92
CA VAL A 219 -10.11 3.08 -10.76
C VAL A 219 -9.15 2.21 -11.57
N GLY A 220 -9.42 0.91 -11.58
CA GLY A 220 -8.69 -0.12 -12.32
C GLY A 220 -7.63 -0.81 -11.46
N ALA A 221 -7.41 -2.10 -11.74
CA ALA A 221 -6.49 -2.96 -10.99
C ALA A 221 -5.08 -2.35 -10.83
N LYS A 222 -4.55 -1.78 -11.91
CA LYS A 222 -3.22 -1.13 -11.90
C LYS A 222 -3.18 0.07 -10.96
N ALA A 223 -4.17 0.96 -11.02
CA ALA A 223 -4.18 2.18 -10.20
C ALA A 223 -4.31 1.83 -8.71
N CYS A 224 -5.20 0.90 -8.37
CA CYS A 224 -5.35 0.38 -7.01
C CYS A 224 -4.06 -0.28 -6.51
N GLY A 225 -3.44 -1.13 -7.33
CA GLY A 225 -2.19 -1.81 -6.99
C GLY A 225 -1.02 -0.85 -6.81
N ASP A 226 -0.88 0.16 -7.68
CA ASP A 226 0.18 1.17 -7.57
C ASP A 226 0.04 1.99 -6.29
N LYS A 227 -1.20 2.38 -5.94
CA LYS A 227 -1.51 3.05 -4.67
C LYS A 227 -1.14 2.19 -3.47
N MET A 228 -1.54 0.91 -3.48
CA MET A 228 -1.19 -0.05 -2.42
C MET A 228 0.32 -0.15 -2.26
N ARG A 229 1.06 -0.39 -3.34
CA ARG A 229 2.52 -0.54 -3.30
C ARG A 229 3.23 0.73 -2.81
N ALA A 230 2.78 1.91 -3.24
CA ALA A 230 3.33 3.17 -2.75
C ALA A 230 3.16 3.31 -1.23
N GLU A 231 1.98 2.96 -0.70
CA GLU A 231 1.69 3.05 0.73
C GLU A 231 2.33 1.94 1.57
N VAL A 232 2.58 0.76 0.99
CA VAL A 232 3.40 -0.29 1.60
C VAL A 232 4.86 0.17 1.65
N GLY A 233 5.39 0.69 0.54
CA GLY A 233 6.77 1.19 0.46
C GLY A 233 7.07 2.29 1.47
N ALA A 234 6.14 3.23 1.65
CA ALA A 234 6.24 4.30 2.66
C ALA A 234 6.23 3.80 4.12
N LYS A 235 5.81 2.54 4.36
CA LYS A 235 5.80 1.90 5.69
C LYS A 235 6.99 0.96 5.91
N LEU A 236 7.84 0.78 4.89
CA LEU A 236 9.07 -0.01 4.99
C LEU A 236 10.29 0.84 5.34
N SER A 237 10.25 2.13 5.00
CA SER A 237 11.29 3.13 5.26
C SER A 237 11.42 3.51 6.73
#